data_AF-A0A7V0ST32-F1
#
_entry.id   AF-A0A7V0ST32-F1
#
_cell.length_a   1.000
_cell.length_b   1.000
_cell.length_c   1.000
_cell.angle_alpha   90.00
_cell.angle_beta   90.00
_cell.angle_gamma   90.00
#
_symmetry.space_group_name_H-M   'P 1'
#
loop_
_entity.id
_entity.type
_entity.pdbx_description
1 polymer ?
#
loop_
_entity_poly.entity_id
_entity_poly.type
_entity_poly.pdbx_seq_one_letter_code
_entity_poly.pdbx_strand_id
1 'polypeptide(L)'
;MTNKQSLQKVFNSYFHNKYTFDDFCTLDTNAHYKEIFYSKNTFSPSPTLKEFQKFLNLFVFEKLSINQNVVFSYRKGLNVKDAILPHS
;
A
#
# COMPACT_ATOMS: atom_id res chain seq x y z
N MET A 1 4.62 -24.91 -9.07
CA MET A 1 5.43 -23.77 -9.55
C MET A 1 4.61 -22.50 -9.41
N THR A 2 4.85 -21.68 -8.39
CA THR A 2 4.16 -20.38 -8.24
C THR A 2 4.72 -19.44 -9.31
N ASN A 3 3.90 -19.12 -10.32
CA ASN A 3 4.27 -18.18 -11.37
C ASN A 3 4.41 -16.79 -10.75
N LYS A 4 5.63 -16.44 -10.33
CA LYS A 4 5.96 -15.13 -9.73
C LYS A 4 5.82 -14.07 -10.82
N GLN A 5 4.69 -13.37 -10.85
CA GLN A 5 4.54 -12.21 -11.71
C GLN A 5 5.33 -11.03 -11.12
N SER A 6 6.06 -10.31 -11.96
CA SER A 6 6.72 -9.07 -11.56
C SER A 6 5.69 -8.01 -11.16
N LEU A 7 6.01 -7.18 -10.16
CA LEU A 7 5.15 -6.08 -9.71
C LEU A 7 4.68 -5.18 -10.86
N GLN A 8 5.57 -4.89 -11.81
CA GLN A 8 5.28 -4.11 -13.01
C GLN A 8 4.18 -4.73 -13.89
N LYS A 9 4.21 -6.06 -14.10
CA LYS A 9 3.15 -6.76 -14.88
C LYS A 9 1.81 -6.68 -14.18
N VAL A 10 1.78 -6.86 -12.86
CA VAL A 10 0.56 -6.75 -12.06
C VAL A 10 0.03 -5.31 -12.10
N PHE A 11 0.91 -4.31 -11.97
CA PHE A 11 0.58 -2.90 -12.08
C PHE A 11 -0.05 -2.56 -13.44
N ASN A 12 0.63 -2.91 -14.54
CA ASN A 12 0.16 -2.63 -15.89
C ASN A 12 -1.19 -3.31 -16.15
N SER A 13 -1.39 -4.53 -15.66
CA SER A 13 -2.66 -5.24 -15.75
C SER A 13 -3.76 -4.57 -14.93
N TYR A 14 -3.46 -4.07 -13.73
CA TYR A 14 -4.44 -3.45 -12.84
C TYR A 14 -4.93 -2.10 -13.36
N PHE A 15 -4.00 -1.29 -13.88
CA PHE A 15 -4.31 0.05 -14.38
C PHE A 15 -4.66 0.09 -15.86
N HIS A 16 -4.60 -1.02 -16.59
CA HIS A 16 -4.88 -1.08 -18.03
C HIS A 16 -4.12 0.00 -18.82
N ASN A 17 -2.84 0.22 -18.48
CA ASN A 17 -1.96 1.27 -19.04
C ASN A 17 -2.45 2.73 -18.83
N LYS A 18 -3.41 2.98 -17.93
CA LYS A 18 -3.81 4.34 -17.50
C LYS A 18 -2.62 5.13 -16.92
N TYR A 19 -1.71 4.42 -16.25
CA TYR A 19 -0.46 4.95 -15.72
C TYR A 19 0.69 4.06 -16.16
N THR A 20 1.88 4.64 -16.32
CA THR A 20 3.09 3.84 -16.49
C THR A 20 3.62 3.39 -15.14
N PHE A 21 4.35 2.28 -15.12
CA PHE A 21 5.02 1.83 -13.90
C PHE A 21 6.11 2.81 -13.46
N ASP A 22 6.69 3.57 -14.40
CA ASP A 22 7.65 4.61 -14.08
C ASP A 22 6.99 5.77 -13.32
N ASP A 23 5.80 6.23 -13.75
CA ASP A 23 5.01 7.25 -13.04
C ASP A 23 4.75 6.84 -11.58
N PHE A 24 4.53 5.54 -11.36
CA PHE A 24 4.34 5.00 -10.02
C PHE A 24 5.62 5.01 -9.18
N CYS A 25 6.77 4.70 -9.78
CA CYS A 25 8.06 4.67 -9.09
C CYS A 25 8.64 6.06 -8.84
N THR A 26 8.33 7.04 -9.69
CA THR A 26 8.92 8.39 -9.65
C THR A 26 7.97 9.47 -9.12
N LEU A 27 6.74 9.10 -8.70
CA LEU A 27 5.76 10.04 -8.15
C LEU A 27 6.32 10.82 -6.95
N ASP A 28 6.45 12.14 -7.09
CA ASP A 28 6.73 13.02 -5.95
C ASP A 28 5.52 13.10 -5.03
N THR A 29 5.59 12.41 -3.90
CA THR A 29 4.48 12.37 -2.95
C THR A 29 4.16 13.75 -2.37
N ASN A 30 5.15 14.64 -2.21
CA ASN A 30 4.96 15.97 -1.63
C ASN A 30 4.07 16.87 -2.49
N ALA A 31 4.16 16.73 -3.82
CA ALA A 31 3.31 17.44 -4.76
C ALA A 31 1.88 16.86 -4.86
N HIS A 32 1.65 15.68 -4.29
CA HIS A 32 0.45 14.88 -4.53
C HIS A 32 -0.47 14.71 -3.32
N TYR A 33 -0.25 15.48 -2.25
CA TYR A 33 -1.22 15.65 -1.17
C TYR A 33 -1.38 17.14 -0.83
N LYS A 34 -2.46 17.47 -0.13
CA LYS A 34 -2.70 18.81 0.43
C LYS A 34 -3.15 18.72 1.87
N GLU A 35 -2.74 19.66 2.70
CA GLU A 35 -3.29 19.80 4.05
C GLU A 35 -4.76 20.23 3.96
N ILE A 36 -5.61 19.66 4.82
CA ILE A 36 -7.01 20.04 4.94
C ILE A 36 -7.28 20.58 6.34
N PHE A 37 -8.00 21.71 6.39
CA PHE A 37 -8.19 22.52 7.59
C PHE A 37 -9.08 21.90 8.69
N TYR A 38 -9.52 20.65 8.52
CA TYR A 38 -10.38 19.98 9.49
C TYR A 38 -9.66 19.60 10.79
N SER A 39 -8.32 19.40 10.77
CA SER A 39 -7.49 19.34 11.97
C SER A 39 -6.00 19.50 11.65
N LYS A 40 -5.17 19.87 12.64
CA LYS A 40 -3.70 19.90 12.49
C LYS A 40 -3.21 18.53 12.02
N ASN A 41 -2.41 18.49 10.95
CA ASN A 41 -1.83 17.27 10.36
C ASN A 41 -2.82 16.36 9.61
N THR A 42 -3.94 16.90 9.10
CA THR A 42 -4.80 16.12 8.20
C THR A 42 -4.46 16.41 6.76
N PHE A 43 -4.24 15.36 5.96
CA PHE A 43 -3.88 15.48 4.55
C PHE A 43 -4.90 14.76 3.65
N SER A 44 -5.15 15.34 2.49
CA SER A 44 -5.97 14.76 1.43
C SER A 44 -5.07 14.41 0.24
N PRO A 45 -5.00 13.13 -0.16
CA PRO A 45 -4.22 12.74 -1.33
C PRO A 45 -4.93 13.17 -2.62
N SER A 46 -4.14 13.44 -3.66
CA SER A 46 -4.63 13.57 -5.03
C SER A 46 -5.29 12.26 -5.51
N PRO A 47 -6.16 12.31 -6.53
CA PRO A 47 -6.77 11.10 -7.09
C PRO A 47 -5.74 10.04 -7.51
N THR A 48 -4.63 10.48 -8.14
CA THR A 48 -3.53 9.61 -8.57
C THR A 48 -2.85 8.92 -7.37
N LEU A 49 -2.45 9.69 -6.35
CA LEU A 49 -1.82 9.13 -5.15
C LEU A 49 -2.75 8.15 -4.43
N LYS A 50 -4.04 8.45 -4.38
CA LYS A 50 -5.05 7.57 -3.79
C LYS A 50 -5.15 6.23 -4.55
N GLU A 51 -5.12 6.26 -5.88
CA GLU A 51 -5.13 5.05 -6.70
C GLU A 51 -3.85 4.21 -6.50
N PHE A 52 -2.68 4.85 -6.42
CA PHE A 52 -1.41 4.15 -6.16
C PHE A 52 -1.35 3.54 -4.76
N GLN A 53 -1.82 4.25 -3.73
CA GLN A 53 -1.96 3.73 -2.37
C GLN A 53 -2.91 2.53 -2.32
N LYS A 54 -4.02 2.57 -3.09
CA LYS A 54 -4.94 1.44 -3.21
C LYS A 54 -4.27 0.22 -3.86
N PHE A 55 -3.47 0.42 -4.90
CA PHE A 55 -2.68 -0.65 -5.51
C PHE A 55 -1.70 -1.28 -4.53
N LEU A 56 -0.93 -0.47 -3.79
CA LEU A 56 -0.03 -0.94 -2.74
C LEU A 56 -0.77 -1.77 -1.70
N ASN A 57 -1.92 -1.30 -1.23
CA ASN A 57 -2.72 -2.05 -0.27
C ASN A 57 -3.10 -3.43 -0.82
N LEU A 58 -3.70 -3.49 -2.01
CA LEU A 58 -4.25 -4.72 -2.57
C LEU A 58 -3.22 -5.75 -3.03
N PHE A 59 -2.06 -5.32 -3.54
CA PHE A 59 -1.10 -6.20 -4.22
C PHE A 59 0.24 -6.33 -3.50
N VAL A 60 0.56 -5.40 -2.61
CA VAL A 60 1.80 -5.43 -1.84
C VAL A 60 1.47 -5.84 -0.40
N PHE A 61 0.71 -5.02 0.34
CA PHE A 61 0.49 -5.28 1.76
C PHE A 61 -0.43 -6.49 2.05
N GLU A 62 -1.46 -6.72 1.23
CA GLU A 62 -2.37 -7.87 1.41
C GLU A 62 -1.83 -9.19 0.82
N LYS A 63 -0.78 -9.15 -0.01
CA LYS A 63 -0.26 -10.33 -0.72
C LYS A 63 1.16 -10.71 -0.36
N LEU A 64 1.96 -9.80 0.20
CA LEU A 64 3.28 -10.14 0.70
C LEU A 64 3.15 -11.10 1.87
N SER A 65 4.01 -12.10 1.87
CA SER A 65 4.18 -12.98 3.03
C SER A 65 4.53 -12.13 4.25
N ILE A 66 3.83 -12.39 5.35
CA ILE A 66 4.13 -11.78 6.64
C ILE A 66 5.59 -12.05 6.97
N ASN A 67 6.34 -10.97 7.24
CA ASN A 67 7.72 -11.09 7.69
C ASN A 67 7.71 -11.73 9.09
N GLN A 68 8.18 -12.96 9.18
CA GLN A 68 8.20 -13.76 10.40
C GLN A 68 9.19 -13.20 11.45
N ASN A 69 10.10 -12.31 11.05
CA ASN A 69 11.11 -11.73 11.94
C ASN A 69 10.64 -10.44 12.64
N VAL A 70 9.42 -9.98 12.39
CA VAL A 70 8.86 -8.77 13.01
C VAL A 70 7.45 -9.07 13.49
N VAL A 71 7.12 -8.66 14.72
CA VAL A 71 5.74 -8.72 15.24
C VAL A 71 5.00 -7.44 14.87
N PHE A 72 3.74 -7.56 14.45
CA PHE A 72 2.91 -6.39 14.20
C PHE A 72 2.69 -5.59 15.49
N SER A 73 2.81 -4.26 15.40
CA SER A 73 2.28 -3.37 16.42
C SER A 73 0.75 -3.50 16.45
N TYR A 74 0.19 -3.62 17.66
CA TYR A 74 -1.25 -3.68 17.94
C TYR A 74 -2.07 -2.77 17.01
N ARG A 75 -3.07 -3.34 16.33
CA ARG A 75 -4.12 -2.57 15.62
C ARG A 75 -5.32 -2.42 16.55
N LYS A 76 -5.82 -1.19 16.71
CA LYS A 76 -7.00 -0.88 17.54
C LYS A 76 -8.18 -1.77 17.13
N GLY A 77 -8.67 -2.58 18.07
CA GLY A 77 -9.76 -3.54 17.85
C GLY A 77 -9.35 -4.99 17.65
N LEU A 78 -8.05 -5.33 17.65
CA LEU A 78 -7.56 -6.71 17.64
C LEU A 78 -6.94 -7.08 18.99
N ASN A 79 -7.05 -8.33 19.43
CA ASN A 79 -6.39 -8.78 20.64
C ASN A 79 -4.87 -8.91 20.39
N VAL A 80 -4.05 -8.72 21.42
CA VAL A 80 -2.59 -8.94 21.36
C VAL A 80 -2.27 -10.33 20.83
N LYS A 81 -3.07 -11.34 21.21
CA LYS A 81 -2.96 -12.70 20.68
C LYS A 81 -3.09 -12.76 19.16
N ASP A 82 -4.01 -11.99 18.58
CA ASP A 82 -4.28 -11.99 17.14
C ASP A 82 -3.11 -11.36 16.34
N ALA A 83 -2.35 -10.47 16.98
CA ALA A 83 -1.13 -9.90 16.39
C ALA A 83 0.07 -10.87 16.42
N ILE A 84 0.05 -11.88 17.29
CA ILE A 84 1.14 -12.87 17.47
C ILE A 84 0.88 -14.14 16.65
N LEU A 85 -0.38 -14.57 16.55
CA LEU A 85 -0.78 -15.85 15.94
C LEU A 85 -0.26 -16.08 14.50
N PRO A 86 -0.21 -15.06 13.62
CA PRO A 86 0.36 -15.22 12.27
C PRO A 86 1.88 -15.42 12.23
N HIS A 87 2.56 -15.33 13.39
CA HIS A 87 4.01 -15.45 13.56
C HIS A 87 4.43 -16.66 14.43
N SER A 88 3.47 -17.51 14.84
CA SER A 88 3.71 -18.69 15.70
C SER A 88 3.89 -19.97 14.89
#